data_AF-A0A5P9BI49-F1
#
_entry.id   AF-A0A5P9BI49-F1
#
_cell.length_a   1.000
_cell.length_b   1.000
_cell.length_c   1.000
_cell.angle_alpha   90.00
_cell.angle_beta   90.00
_cell.angle_gamma   90.00
#
_symmetry.space_group_name_H-M   'P 1'
#
loop_
_entity.id
_entity.type
_entity.pdbx_description
1 polymer ?
#
loop_
_entity_poly.entity_id
_entity_poly.type
_entity_poly.pdbx_seq_one_letter_code
_entity_poly.pdbx_strand_id
1 'polypeptide(L)'
;MSHSLSSHTHSTKPAKASNVSSLHLSGSSTMKMAPLSVVVHHSESPRLKPGEEFEFEIFEAIAFKVALDALESGHYQVDISVKFEKGHQHRCKLSLGCRDQEVGFADHCFRILEHAQSLKASQPQHWYFSDTQGRGLLTLLKRYQINRQQVAQSRQSVFERVRLQESADTKRFSIDARLVGLFEKLAELNPPVGQMVTALNVVLKENDERILGKEDFESFIEQVEDWKNRQ
;
A
#
# COMPACT_ATOMS: atom_id res chain seq x y z
N MET A 1 -45.77 1.54 6.55
CA MET A 1 -44.79 0.51 6.15
C MET A 1 -43.43 1.14 6.28
N SER A 2 -42.64 0.68 7.23
CA SER A 2 -41.43 1.35 7.72
C SER A 2 -40.19 0.71 7.12
N HIS A 3 -39.33 1.52 6.52
CA HIS A 3 -38.03 1.09 5.97
C HIS A 3 -37.02 0.94 7.10
N SER A 4 -36.37 -0.22 7.21
CA SER A 4 -35.17 -0.42 8.03
C SER A 4 -33.95 -0.58 7.12
N LEU A 5 -32.95 0.27 7.36
CA LEU A 5 -31.62 0.24 6.78
C LEU A 5 -30.87 -0.99 7.31
N SER A 6 -30.46 -1.89 6.42
CA SER A 6 -29.55 -2.99 6.74
C SER A 6 -28.11 -2.47 6.76
N SER A 7 -27.53 -2.39 7.96
CA SER A 7 -26.09 -2.21 8.16
C SER A 7 -25.39 -3.54 7.92
N HIS A 8 -24.51 -3.59 6.92
CA HIS A 8 -23.58 -4.70 6.73
C HIS A 8 -22.53 -4.67 7.83
N THR A 9 -22.58 -5.66 8.72
CA THR A 9 -21.57 -5.94 9.72
C THR A 9 -20.42 -6.71 9.08
N HIS A 10 -19.27 -6.04 8.90
CA HIS A 10 -18.02 -6.73 8.57
C HIS A 10 -17.61 -7.63 9.75
N SER A 11 -17.60 -8.94 9.50
CA SER A 11 -17.11 -9.95 10.44
C SER A 11 -15.58 -9.97 10.42
N THR A 12 -14.94 -9.27 11.37
CA THR A 12 -13.50 -9.38 11.65
C THR A 12 -13.25 -10.56 12.58
N LYS A 13 -13.19 -11.78 12.03
CA LYS A 13 -12.53 -12.90 12.72
C LYS A 13 -11.01 -12.76 12.56
N PRO A 14 -10.23 -12.69 13.64
CA PRO A 14 -8.78 -12.67 13.54
C PRO A 14 -8.28 -14.02 13.04
N ALA A 15 -7.43 -13.99 12.02
CA ALA A 15 -6.69 -15.17 11.56
C ALA A 15 -5.82 -15.68 12.73
N LYS A 16 -5.99 -16.95 13.10
CA LYS A 16 -5.12 -17.63 14.07
C LYS A 16 -3.69 -17.59 13.55
N ALA A 17 -2.82 -16.82 14.21
CA ALA A 17 -1.38 -16.89 14.05
C ALA A 17 -0.86 -18.21 14.63
N SER A 18 -1.06 -19.30 13.90
CA SER A 18 -0.38 -20.57 14.14
C SER A 18 0.73 -20.63 13.10
N ASN A 19 1.97 -20.28 13.50
CA ASN A 19 3.26 -20.69 12.90
C ASN A 19 4.41 -19.78 13.39
N VAL A 20 4.61 -19.66 14.71
CA VAL A 20 5.83 -19.05 15.27
C VAL A 20 6.67 -20.15 15.90
N SER A 21 7.88 -20.39 15.38
CA SER A 21 8.83 -21.34 15.94
C SER A 21 9.31 -20.91 17.34
N SER A 22 9.59 -21.90 18.20
CA SER A 22 10.06 -21.70 19.58
C SER A 22 11.37 -20.91 19.64
N LEU A 23 11.33 -19.73 20.25
CA LEU A 23 12.50 -18.88 20.45
C LEU A 23 13.33 -19.39 21.65
N HIS A 24 14.52 -19.94 21.40
CA HIS A 24 15.53 -20.16 22.44
C HIS A 24 16.23 -18.83 22.75
N LEU A 25 15.94 -18.23 23.92
CA LEU A 25 16.60 -17.01 24.39
C LEU A 25 17.60 -17.38 25.49
N SER A 26 18.89 -17.25 25.19
CA SER A 26 19.98 -17.29 26.18
C SER A 26 20.76 -15.98 26.15
N GLY A 27 20.97 -15.38 27.32
CA GLY A 27 22.09 -14.46 27.59
C GLY A 27 21.91 -12.97 27.26
N SER A 28 22.08 -12.15 28.30
CA SER A 28 22.06 -10.68 28.31
C SER A 28 23.11 -10.03 27.39
N SER A 29 22.63 -9.38 26.34
CA SER A 29 23.18 -8.18 25.68
C SER A 29 22.07 -7.69 24.76
N THR A 30 21.79 -6.39 24.71
CA THR A 30 20.90 -5.83 23.67
C THR A 30 21.65 -5.83 22.34
N MET A 31 22.07 -7.01 21.88
CA MET A 31 22.72 -7.19 20.61
C MET A 31 21.69 -6.91 19.53
N LYS A 32 21.99 -5.90 18.73
CA LYS A 32 21.31 -5.73 17.47
C LYS A 32 21.73 -6.86 16.53
N MET A 33 20.82 -7.31 15.67
CA MET A 33 21.02 -8.49 14.82
C MET A 33 20.88 -8.08 13.37
N ALA A 34 21.99 -8.17 12.62
CA ALA A 34 21.95 -7.89 11.18
C ALA A 34 21.33 -9.07 10.43
N PRO A 35 20.39 -8.82 9.51
CA PRO A 35 19.93 -9.85 8.59
C PRO A 35 21.05 -10.16 7.58
N LEU A 36 21.16 -11.43 7.18
CA LEU A 36 22.20 -11.91 6.27
C LEU A 36 21.60 -12.37 4.95
N SER A 37 20.66 -13.32 5.02
CA SER A 37 20.06 -13.92 3.84
C SER A 37 18.59 -14.25 4.05
N VAL A 38 17.88 -14.45 2.94
CA VAL A 38 16.47 -14.80 2.91
C VAL A 38 16.27 -16.02 2.03
N VAL A 39 15.63 -17.05 2.59
CA VAL A 39 15.20 -18.25 1.87
C VAL A 39 13.71 -18.14 1.56
N VAL A 40 13.33 -18.32 0.30
CA VAL A 40 11.93 -18.35 -0.12
C VAL A 40 11.40 -19.78 -0.03
N HIS A 41 10.35 -20.00 0.75
CA HIS A 41 9.70 -21.31 0.88
C HIS A 41 8.50 -21.45 -0.06
N HIS A 42 7.77 -20.37 -0.28
CA HIS A 42 6.62 -20.29 -1.17
C HIS A 42 6.47 -18.86 -1.69
N SER A 43 6.03 -18.70 -2.94
CA SER A 43 5.70 -17.39 -3.50
C SER A 43 4.63 -17.50 -4.57
N GLU A 44 3.71 -16.55 -4.57
CA GLU A 44 2.77 -16.30 -5.67
C GLU A 44 3.38 -15.38 -6.75
N SER A 45 4.53 -14.77 -6.49
CA SER A 45 5.20 -13.87 -7.43
C SER A 45 6.02 -14.65 -8.47
N PRO A 46 6.00 -14.25 -9.76
CA PRO A 46 6.87 -14.85 -10.76
C PRO A 46 8.37 -14.53 -10.56
N ARG A 47 8.71 -13.57 -9.68
CA ARG A 47 10.09 -13.11 -9.47
C ARG A 47 10.84 -13.83 -8.35
N LEU A 48 10.13 -14.51 -7.45
CA LEU A 48 10.71 -15.16 -6.27
C LEU A 48 10.35 -16.65 -6.34
N LYS A 49 11.32 -17.53 -6.59
CA LYS A 49 11.03 -18.96 -6.71
C LYS A 49 11.25 -19.68 -5.39
N PRO A 50 10.41 -20.67 -5.05
CA PRO A 50 10.66 -21.54 -3.90
C PRO A 50 12.04 -22.20 -3.96
N GLY A 51 12.73 -22.23 -2.83
CA GLY A 51 14.07 -22.80 -2.67
C GLY A 51 15.22 -21.82 -2.93
N GLU A 52 14.95 -20.62 -3.46
CA GLU A 52 15.99 -19.61 -3.67
C GLU A 52 16.43 -18.97 -2.34
N GLU A 53 17.73 -18.76 -2.21
CA GLU A 53 18.34 -17.99 -1.13
C GLU A 53 19.02 -16.75 -1.70
N PHE A 54 18.73 -15.59 -1.11
CA PHE A 54 19.25 -14.30 -1.51
C PHE A 54 19.99 -13.64 -0.36
N GLU A 55 20.99 -12.81 -0.64
CA GLU A 55 21.45 -11.83 0.33
C GLU A 55 20.29 -10.90 0.71
N PHE A 56 20.26 -10.44 1.96
CA PHE A 56 19.12 -9.69 2.49
C PHE A 56 18.78 -8.45 1.66
N GLU A 57 19.79 -7.64 1.29
CA GLU A 57 19.56 -6.42 0.52
C GLU A 57 19.06 -6.71 -0.91
N ILE A 58 19.54 -7.81 -1.51
CA ILE A 58 19.06 -8.26 -2.82
C ILE A 58 17.60 -8.69 -2.72
N PHE A 59 17.23 -9.44 -1.67
CA PHE A 59 15.85 -9.82 -1.42
C PHE A 59 14.95 -8.59 -1.24
N GLU A 60 15.34 -7.61 -0.42
CA GLU A 60 14.54 -6.40 -0.20
C GLU A 60 14.32 -5.62 -1.50
N ALA A 61 15.32 -5.52 -2.37
CA ALA A 61 15.18 -4.88 -3.67
C ALA A 61 14.23 -5.64 -4.61
N ILE A 62 14.30 -6.99 -4.62
CA ILE A 62 13.38 -7.82 -5.42
C ILE A 62 11.96 -7.72 -4.86
N ALA A 63 11.78 -7.83 -3.54
CA ALA A 63 10.49 -7.74 -2.87
C ALA A 63 9.82 -6.38 -3.13
N PHE A 64 10.58 -5.29 -3.11
CA PHE A 64 10.09 -3.97 -3.48
C PHE A 64 9.62 -3.92 -4.94
N LYS A 65 10.36 -4.53 -5.87
CA LYS A 65 9.95 -4.62 -7.27
C LYS A 65 8.69 -5.47 -7.44
N VAL A 66 8.57 -6.57 -6.71
CA VAL A 66 7.35 -7.41 -6.67
C VAL A 66 6.16 -6.59 -6.19
N ALA A 67 6.33 -5.79 -5.14
CA ALA A 67 5.28 -4.92 -4.62
C ALA A 67 4.81 -3.90 -5.67
N LEU A 68 5.73 -3.27 -6.39
CA LEU A 68 5.42 -2.33 -7.47
C LEU A 68 4.68 -3.00 -8.65
N ASP A 69 5.07 -4.21 -9.02
CA ASP A 69 4.42 -4.96 -10.09
C ASP A 69 3.03 -5.48 -9.69
N ALA A 70 2.76 -5.58 -8.39
CA ALA A 70 1.46 -6.02 -7.87
C ALA A 70 0.38 -4.93 -7.92
N LEU A 71 0.66 -3.77 -8.51
CA LEU A 71 -0.29 -2.65 -8.55
C LEU A 71 -1.63 -3.03 -9.20
N GLU A 72 -1.60 -3.89 -10.23
CA GLU A 72 -2.78 -4.38 -10.92
C GLU A 72 -3.37 -5.65 -10.28
N SER A 73 -2.51 -6.53 -9.75
CA SER A 73 -2.93 -7.83 -9.17
C SER A 73 -3.32 -7.75 -7.70
N GLY A 74 -3.10 -6.60 -7.05
CA GLY A 74 -3.37 -6.36 -5.62
C GLY A 74 -2.15 -6.63 -4.74
N HIS A 75 -1.78 -7.90 -4.58
CA HIS A 75 -0.60 -8.32 -3.80
C HIS A 75 -0.17 -9.75 -4.16
N TYR A 76 1.03 -10.13 -3.71
CA TYR A 76 1.55 -11.49 -3.77
C TYR A 76 1.91 -11.99 -2.37
N GLN A 77 1.47 -13.18 -2.00
CA GLN A 77 1.88 -13.83 -0.77
C GLN A 77 3.23 -14.53 -0.94
N VAL A 78 4.13 -14.35 0.04
CA VAL A 78 5.45 -14.98 0.05
C VAL A 78 5.76 -15.53 1.44
N ASP A 79 6.08 -16.81 1.57
CA ASP A 79 6.58 -17.42 2.81
C ASP A 79 8.11 -17.45 2.76
N ILE A 80 8.76 -16.81 3.72
CA ILE A 80 10.21 -16.66 3.76
C ILE A 80 10.79 -17.04 5.11
N SER A 81 12.10 -17.31 5.12
CA SER A 81 12.90 -17.30 6.33
C SER A 81 14.08 -16.37 6.19
N VAL A 82 14.17 -15.38 7.08
CA VAL A 82 15.33 -14.49 7.18
C VAL A 82 16.30 -15.07 8.19
N LYS A 83 17.54 -15.30 7.74
CA LYS A 83 18.66 -15.70 8.59
C LYS A 83 19.38 -14.44 9.06
N PHE A 84 19.70 -14.39 10.34
CA PHE A 84 20.43 -13.29 10.97
C PHE A 84 21.78 -13.79 11.47
N GLU A 85 22.65 -12.86 11.84
CA GLU A 85 23.85 -13.17 12.61
C GLU A 85 23.54 -14.05 13.83
N LYS A 86 24.54 -14.84 14.24
CA LYS A 86 24.47 -15.75 15.40
C LYS A 86 23.45 -16.89 15.25
N GLY A 87 23.08 -17.22 14.01
CA GLY A 87 22.26 -18.41 13.69
C GLY A 87 20.77 -18.25 13.98
N HIS A 88 20.31 -17.04 14.29
CA HIS A 88 18.89 -16.78 14.48
C HIS A 88 18.14 -16.76 13.15
N GLN A 89 16.90 -17.23 13.16
CA GLN A 89 16.05 -17.28 11.98
C GLN A 89 14.64 -16.78 12.31
N HIS A 90 14.06 -16.01 11.40
CA HIS A 90 12.68 -15.56 11.47
C HIS A 90 11.93 -16.05 10.23
N ARG A 91 11.00 -16.98 10.42
CA ARG A 91 10.05 -17.38 9.37
C ARG A 91 8.78 -16.55 9.46
N CYS A 92 8.35 -15.96 8.35
CA CYS A 92 7.10 -15.22 8.28
C CYS A 92 6.50 -15.29 6.88
N LYS A 93 5.23 -14.88 6.79
CA LYS A 93 4.54 -14.65 5.52
C LYS A 93 4.47 -13.15 5.27
N LEU A 94 4.87 -12.74 4.08
CA LEU A 94 4.76 -11.39 3.57
C LEU A 94 3.58 -11.29 2.63
N SER A 95 2.95 -10.12 2.63
CA SER A 95 1.93 -9.72 1.65
C SER A 95 2.50 -8.57 0.83
N LEU A 96 3.17 -8.89 -0.27
CA LEU A 96 3.92 -7.92 -1.08
C LEU A 96 2.99 -7.19 -2.03
N GLY A 97 2.87 -5.86 -1.89
CA GLY A 97 2.02 -5.07 -2.76
C GLY A 97 2.03 -3.58 -2.46
N CYS A 98 1.15 -2.85 -3.14
CA CYS A 98 0.96 -1.42 -2.95
C CYS A 98 -0.09 -1.11 -1.86
N ARG A 99 -0.26 0.18 -1.52
CA ARG A 99 -1.25 0.69 -0.56
C ARG A 99 -1.02 0.15 0.86
N ASP A 100 -1.93 -0.70 1.34
CA ASP A 100 -1.97 -1.21 2.71
C ASP A 100 -1.09 -2.45 2.89
N GLN A 101 -0.35 -2.83 1.86
CA GLN A 101 0.49 -4.02 1.79
C GLN A 101 1.96 -3.72 2.04
N GLU A 102 2.77 -4.75 2.16
CA GLU A 102 4.18 -4.66 2.53
C GLU A 102 5.05 -4.50 1.29
N VAL A 103 6.15 -3.76 1.43
CA VAL A 103 7.13 -3.59 0.33
C VAL A 103 8.41 -4.42 0.51
N GLY A 104 8.45 -5.26 1.54
CA GLY A 104 9.60 -6.07 1.93
C GLY A 104 9.51 -6.56 3.38
N PHE A 105 10.47 -7.37 3.81
CA PHE A 105 10.53 -7.86 5.19
C PHE A 105 10.82 -6.73 6.18
N ALA A 106 11.67 -5.76 5.82
CA ALA A 106 11.95 -4.63 6.72
C ALA A 106 10.67 -3.82 6.97
N ASP A 107 9.87 -3.57 5.94
CA ASP A 107 8.58 -2.89 6.06
C ASP A 107 7.58 -3.67 6.91
N HIS A 108 7.47 -4.99 6.69
CA HIS A 108 6.65 -5.89 7.51
C HIS A 108 6.99 -5.76 9.01
N CYS A 109 8.28 -5.76 9.36
CA CYS A 109 8.72 -5.59 10.74
C CYS A 109 8.27 -4.24 11.33
N PHE A 110 8.41 -3.14 10.58
CA PHE A 110 7.98 -1.82 11.05
C PHE A 110 6.46 -1.72 11.17
N ARG A 111 5.70 -2.28 10.23
CA ARG A 111 4.22 -2.32 10.29
C ARG A 111 3.72 -3.03 11.54
N ILE A 112 4.33 -4.15 11.93
CA ILE A 112 4.00 -4.83 13.19
C ILE A 112 4.26 -3.91 14.39
N LEU A 113 5.41 -3.25 14.44
CA LEU A 113 5.77 -2.35 15.53
C LEU A 113 4.84 -1.13 15.61
N GLU A 114 4.52 -0.53 14.46
CA GLU A 114 3.60 0.61 14.33
C GLU A 114 2.17 0.22 14.76
N HIS A 115 1.68 -0.93 14.31
CA HIS A 115 0.37 -1.45 14.69
C HIS A 115 0.29 -1.78 16.18
N ALA A 116 1.31 -2.46 16.73
CA ALA A 116 1.37 -2.67 18.18
C ALA A 116 1.35 -1.33 18.92
N GLN A 117 2.14 -0.34 18.49
CA GLN A 117 2.18 0.97 19.13
C GLN A 117 0.81 1.68 19.11
N SER A 118 0.03 1.57 18.03
CA SER A 118 -1.31 2.18 17.96
C SER A 118 -2.34 1.51 18.89
N LEU A 119 -2.15 0.22 19.19
CA LEU A 119 -3.01 -0.54 20.11
C LEU A 119 -2.67 -0.32 21.59
N LYS A 120 -1.48 0.21 21.91
CA LYS A 120 -0.95 0.23 23.27
C LYS A 120 -1.86 0.92 24.28
N ALA A 121 -2.49 2.03 23.88
CA ALA A 121 -3.38 2.80 24.76
C ALA A 121 -4.83 2.29 24.73
N SER A 122 -5.32 1.87 23.56
CA SER A 122 -6.72 1.51 23.33
C SER A 122 -7.03 0.05 23.67
N GLN A 123 -6.06 -0.85 23.54
CA GLN A 123 -6.23 -2.29 23.72
C GLN A 123 -5.05 -2.91 24.50
N PRO A 124 -4.87 -2.58 25.78
CA PRO A 124 -3.75 -3.09 26.58
C PRO A 124 -3.77 -4.63 26.77
N GLN A 125 -4.92 -5.28 26.57
CA GLN A 125 -5.06 -6.74 26.62
C GLN A 125 -4.77 -7.44 25.29
N HIS A 126 -4.45 -6.69 24.23
CA HIS A 126 -4.13 -7.27 22.93
C HIS A 126 -2.95 -8.25 23.03
N TRP A 127 -2.94 -9.28 22.19
CA TRP A 127 -1.98 -10.40 22.23
C TRP A 127 -0.51 -9.96 22.29
N TYR A 128 -0.15 -8.89 21.58
CA TYR A 128 1.19 -8.28 21.64
C TYR A 128 1.69 -7.94 23.05
N PHE A 129 0.79 -7.66 23.99
CA PHE A 129 1.10 -7.21 25.33
C PHE A 129 0.76 -8.23 26.40
N SER A 130 -0.33 -8.98 26.21
CA SER A 130 -0.80 -9.97 27.17
C SER A 130 -0.07 -11.32 27.04
N ASP A 131 0.38 -11.68 25.85
CA ASP A 131 1.01 -12.97 25.58
C ASP A 131 2.56 -12.92 25.59
N THR A 132 3.20 -14.00 26.07
CA THR A 132 4.67 -14.09 26.12
C THR A 132 5.32 -14.11 24.74
N GLN A 133 4.71 -14.79 23.76
CA GLN A 133 5.20 -14.85 22.38
C GLN A 133 5.00 -13.50 21.70
N GLY A 134 3.87 -12.83 21.94
CA GLY A 134 3.63 -11.48 21.42
C GLY A 134 4.65 -10.47 21.91
N ARG A 135 4.92 -10.44 23.21
CA ARG A 135 5.99 -9.59 23.80
C ARG A 135 7.38 -9.99 23.27
N GLY A 136 7.62 -11.29 23.10
CA GLY A 136 8.84 -11.83 22.52
C GLY A 136 9.07 -11.32 21.10
N LEU A 137 8.04 -11.38 20.24
CA LEU A 137 8.08 -10.85 18.88
C LEU A 137 8.42 -9.37 18.86
N LEU A 138 7.71 -8.52 19.62
CA LEU A 138 8.00 -7.08 19.66
C LEU A 138 9.42 -6.78 20.14
N THR A 139 9.90 -7.54 21.11
CA THR A 139 11.28 -7.41 21.62
C THR A 139 12.29 -7.79 20.55
N LEU A 140 12.01 -8.85 19.80
CA LEU A 140 12.86 -9.35 18.72
C LEU A 140 12.93 -8.37 17.54
N LEU A 141 11.77 -7.89 17.06
CA LEU A 141 11.71 -6.93 15.95
C LEU A 141 12.49 -5.64 16.24
N LYS A 142 12.46 -5.16 17.51
CA LYS A 142 13.24 -3.99 17.94
C LYS A 142 14.76 -4.19 17.93
N ARG A 143 15.24 -5.44 17.85
CA ARG A 143 16.68 -5.76 17.79
C ARG A 143 17.20 -5.90 16.36
N TYR A 144 16.34 -6.05 15.37
CA TYR A 144 16.79 -6.19 13.99
C TYR A 144 17.44 -4.89 13.48
N GLN A 145 18.61 -5.02 12.86
CA GLN A 145 19.31 -3.93 12.19
C GLN A 145 18.76 -3.78 10.78
N ILE A 146 17.58 -3.21 10.68
CA ILE A 146 16.90 -2.95 9.40
C ILE A 146 16.88 -1.44 9.11
N ASN A 147 17.06 -1.09 7.85
CA ASN A 147 17.23 0.30 7.42
C ASN A 147 15.88 1.04 7.37
N ARG A 148 15.61 1.84 8.41
CA ARG A 148 14.37 2.64 8.49
C ARG A 148 14.23 3.67 7.38
N GLN A 149 15.35 4.25 6.93
CA GLN A 149 15.34 5.27 5.88
C GLN A 149 14.97 4.64 4.53
N GLN A 150 15.53 3.48 4.22
CA GLN A 150 15.18 2.72 3.01
C GLN A 150 13.70 2.33 3.00
N VAL A 151 13.14 1.88 4.12
CA VAL A 151 11.69 1.58 4.21
C VAL A 151 10.85 2.83 3.95
N ALA A 152 11.22 3.99 4.51
CA ALA A 152 10.51 5.24 4.25
C ALA A 152 10.58 5.64 2.76
N GLN A 153 11.74 5.49 2.13
CA GLN A 153 11.92 5.76 0.70
C GLN A 153 11.10 4.80 -0.18
N SER A 154 11.07 3.50 0.15
CA SER A 154 10.27 2.51 -0.57
C SER A 154 8.77 2.79 -0.43
N ARG A 155 8.30 3.12 0.78
CA ARG A 155 6.89 3.52 1.02
C ARG A 155 6.51 4.75 0.20
N GLN A 156 7.37 5.79 0.19
CA GLN A 156 7.13 6.98 -0.63
C GLN A 156 7.08 6.65 -2.12
N SER A 157 7.98 5.79 -2.59
CA SER A 157 8.05 5.40 -4.00
C SER A 157 6.79 4.63 -4.43
N VAL A 158 6.28 3.74 -3.59
CA VAL A 158 4.98 3.07 -3.82
C VAL A 158 3.84 4.09 -3.83
N PHE A 159 3.81 5.01 -2.87
CA PHE A 159 2.78 6.05 -2.82
C PHE A 159 2.74 6.88 -4.11
N GLU A 160 3.90 7.34 -4.58
CA GLU A 160 3.99 8.08 -5.85
C GLU A 160 3.58 7.22 -7.05
N ARG A 161 3.95 5.93 -7.08
CA ARG A 161 3.57 5.03 -8.18
C ARG A 161 2.05 4.81 -8.23
N VAL A 162 1.41 4.62 -7.07
CA VAL A 162 -0.05 4.50 -6.94
C VAL A 162 -0.71 5.79 -7.41
N ARG A 163 -0.25 6.94 -6.92
CA ARG A 163 -0.76 8.26 -7.30
C ARG A 163 -0.66 8.49 -8.81
N LEU A 164 0.49 8.17 -9.41
CA LEU A 164 0.70 8.31 -10.85
C LEU A 164 -0.20 7.39 -11.66
N GLN A 165 -0.44 6.16 -11.21
CA GLN A 165 -1.36 5.25 -11.87
C GLN A 165 -2.80 5.75 -11.77
N GLU A 166 -3.23 6.18 -10.59
CA GLU A 166 -4.55 6.79 -10.38
C GLU A 166 -4.73 8.04 -11.24
N SER A 167 -3.67 8.83 -11.44
CA SER A 167 -3.67 9.99 -12.36
C SER A 167 -3.62 9.63 -13.85
N ALA A 168 -3.11 8.45 -14.20
CA ALA A 168 -3.00 7.96 -15.57
C ALA A 168 -4.28 7.22 -16.02
N ASP A 169 -4.97 6.58 -15.07
CA ASP A 169 -6.30 6.02 -15.24
C ASP A 169 -7.38 7.11 -15.28
N THR A 170 -7.00 8.37 -15.09
CA THR A 170 -7.90 9.50 -15.21
C THR A 170 -8.35 9.70 -16.65
N LYS A 171 -9.67 9.82 -16.81
CA LYS A 171 -10.34 9.97 -18.10
C LYS A 171 -9.79 11.16 -18.88
N ARG A 172 -9.18 10.90 -20.03
CA ARG A 172 -8.72 11.96 -20.95
C ARG A 172 -9.89 12.50 -21.76
N PHE A 173 -9.95 13.81 -21.86
CA PHE A 173 -10.89 14.54 -22.69
C PHE A 173 -10.15 15.17 -23.87
N SER A 174 -10.78 15.19 -25.03
CA SER A 174 -10.33 15.94 -26.19
C SER A 174 -10.59 17.43 -25.97
N ILE A 175 -9.60 18.13 -25.38
CA ILE A 175 -9.70 19.55 -25.06
C ILE A 175 -9.41 20.42 -26.30
N ASP A 176 -10.40 21.24 -26.68
CA ASP A 176 -10.30 22.24 -27.74
C ASP A 176 -10.69 23.65 -27.24
N ALA A 177 -10.43 24.67 -28.05
CA ALA A 177 -10.71 26.08 -27.70
C ALA A 177 -12.20 26.36 -27.43
N ARG A 178 -13.13 25.61 -28.05
CA ARG A 178 -14.57 25.80 -27.85
C ARG A 178 -14.98 25.31 -26.46
N LEU A 179 -14.47 24.15 -26.08
CA LEU A 179 -14.73 23.51 -24.80
C LEU A 179 -14.16 24.32 -23.64
N VAL A 180 -12.94 24.86 -23.80
CA VAL A 180 -12.33 25.79 -22.84
C VAL A 180 -13.15 27.08 -22.72
N GLY A 181 -13.53 27.71 -23.85
CA GLY A 181 -14.33 28.94 -23.82
C GLY A 181 -15.74 28.75 -23.25
N LEU A 182 -16.34 27.56 -23.40
CA LEU A 182 -17.58 27.21 -22.72
C LEU A 182 -17.36 27.09 -21.21
N PHE A 183 -16.32 26.37 -20.78
CA PHE A 183 -16.00 26.20 -19.37
C PHE A 183 -15.76 27.55 -18.67
N GLU A 184 -15.01 28.46 -19.28
CA GLU A 184 -14.73 29.79 -18.71
C GLU A 184 -16.01 30.62 -18.52
N LYS A 185 -16.88 30.66 -19.53
CA LYS A 185 -18.18 31.34 -19.42
C LYS A 185 -19.05 30.73 -18.33
N LEU A 186 -19.06 29.40 -18.20
CA LEU A 186 -19.79 28.74 -17.13
C LEU A 186 -19.16 29.06 -15.76
N ALA A 187 -17.84 29.10 -15.65
CA ALA A 187 -17.15 29.47 -14.41
C ALA A 187 -17.47 30.91 -13.99
N GLU A 188 -17.53 31.85 -14.93
CA GLU A 188 -17.96 33.25 -14.68
C GLU A 188 -19.41 33.34 -14.19
N LEU A 189 -20.31 32.54 -14.78
CA LEU A 189 -21.73 32.51 -14.40
C LEU A 189 -21.97 31.75 -13.08
N ASN A 190 -21.01 30.93 -12.65
CA ASN A 190 -21.04 30.11 -11.43
C ASN A 190 -22.38 29.35 -11.21
N PRO A 191 -22.89 28.59 -12.19
CA PRO A 191 -24.09 27.78 -12.01
C PRO A 191 -23.80 26.58 -11.09
N PRO A 192 -24.84 25.89 -10.59
CA PRO A 192 -24.67 24.62 -9.91
C PRO A 192 -23.83 23.64 -10.75
N VAL A 193 -22.90 22.91 -10.10
CA VAL A 193 -21.97 21.99 -10.77
C VAL A 193 -22.70 21.01 -11.71
N GLY A 194 -23.85 20.48 -11.31
CA GLY A 194 -24.65 19.60 -12.17
C GLY A 194 -25.10 20.26 -13.49
N GLN A 195 -25.43 21.56 -13.48
CA GLN A 195 -25.79 22.29 -14.70
C GLN A 195 -24.56 22.57 -15.55
N MET A 196 -23.43 22.92 -14.93
CA MET A 196 -22.15 23.08 -15.63
C MET A 196 -21.74 21.80 -16.35
N VAL A 197 -21.72 20.66 -15.64
CA VAL A 197 -21.41 19.34 -16.20
C VAL A 197 -22.39 18.96 -17.30
N THR A 198 -23.68 19.26 -17.15
CA THR A 198 -24.69 19.02 -18.19
C THR A 198 -24.37 19.79 -19.47
N ALA A 199 -24.01 21.07 -19.36
CA ALA A 199 -23.65 21.90 -20.50
C ALA A 199 -22.34 21.42 -21.16
N LEU A 200 -21.31 21.10 -20.37
CA LEU A 200 -20.04 20.57 -20.88
C LEU A 200 -20.23 19.23 -21.62
N ASN A 201 -21.09 18.35 -21.09
CA ASN A 201 -21.41 17.06 -21.70
C ASN A 201 -22.11 17.17 -23.06
N VAL A 202 -22.71 18.32 -23.40
CA VAL A 202 -23.26 18.55 -24.75
C VAL A 202 -22.12 18.60 -25.77
N VAL A 203 -21.02 19.29 -25.44
CA VAL A 203 -19.86 19.44 -26.33
C VAL A 203 -19.00 18.18 -26.33
N LEU A 204 -18.74 17.60 -25.16
CA LEU A 204 -17.93 16.37 -25.04
C LEU A 204 -18.52 15.18 -25.82
N LYS A 205 -19.86 15.13 -25.94
CA LYS A 205 -20.54 14.07 -26.69
C LYS A 205 -20.17 14.05 -28.18
N GLU A 206 -19.68 15.15 -28.75
CA GLU A 206 -19.18 15.19 -30.14
C GLU A 206 -17.99 14.26 -30.35
N ASN A 207 -17.23 13.95 -29.29
CA ASN A 207 -16.10 13.02 -29.29
C ASN A 207 -16.42 11.68 -28.60
N ASP A 208 -17.70 11.36 -28.39
CA ASP A 208 -18.16 10.21 -27.60
C ASP A 208 -17.66 10.21 -26.13
N GLU A 209 -17.28 11.38 -25.61
CA GLU A 209 -16.79 11.58 -24.24
C GLU A 209 -17.89 12.14 -23.33
N ARG A 210 -17.81 11.87 -22.02
CA ARG A 210 -18.72 12.41 -21.00
C ARG A 210 -18.06 12.49 -19.63
N ILE A 211 -18.37 13.53 -18.86
CA ILE A 211 -18.11 13.60 -17.43
C ILE A 211 -19.26 12.89 -16.70
N LEU A 212 -18.94 11.79 -15.99
CA LEU A 212 -19.93 10.96 -15.29
C LEU A 212 -19.93 11.14 -13.78
N GLY A 213 -18.82 11.59 -13.22
CA GLY A 213 -18.60 11.68 -11.78
C GLY A 213 -17.76 12.89 -11.39
N LYS A 214 -17.51 13.01 -10.09
CA LYS A 214 -16.71 14.09 -9.51
C LYS A 214 -15.26 13.99 -10.01
N GLU A 215 -14.72 12.79 -10.05
CA GLU A 215 -13.35 12.49 -10.44
C GLU A 215 -13.09 12.85 -11.92
N ASP A 216 -14.05 12.52 -12.80
CA ASP A 216 -14.05 12.94 -14.20
C ASP A 216 -14.04 14.47 -14.32
N PHE A 217 -14.80 15.18 -13.48
CA PHE A 217 -14.89 16.63 -13.53
C PHE A 217 -13.62 17.32 -13.00
N GLU A 218 -13.06 16.83 -11.90
CA GLU A 218 -11.77 17.30 -11.37
C GLU A 218 -10.67 17.14 -12.43
N SER A 219 -10.62 15.99 -13.09
CA SER A 219 -9.67 15.76 -14.19
C SER A 219 -9.88 16.67 -15.39
N PHE A 220 -11.14 16.90 -15.77
CA PHE A 220 -11.47 17.80 -16.87
C PHE A 220 -10.90 19.20 -16.61
N ILE A 221 -11.03 19.71 -15.37
CA ILE A 221 -10.50 21.02 -14.99
C ILE A 221 -8.98 21.05 -15.09
N GLU A 222 -8.29 20.05 -14.57
CA GLU A 222 -6.82 19.95 -14.67
C GLU A 222 -6.35 19.95 -16.15
N GLN A 223 -7.03 19.19 -17.02
CA GLN A 223 -6.70 19.10 -18.44
C GLN A 223 -6.97 20.42 -19.19
N VAL A 224 -8.00 21.17 -18.79
CA VAL A 224 -8.26 22.52 -19.32
C VAL A 224 -7.13 23.48 -18.95
N GLU A 225 -6.66 23.46 -17.71
CA GLU A 225 -5.53 24.30 -17.27
C GLU A 225 -4.22 23.92 -17.97
N ASP A 226 -3.94 22.62 -18.11
CA ASP A 226 -2.80 22.13 -18.88
C ASP A 226 -2.87 22.52 -20.37
N TRP A 227 -4.06 22.56 -20.97
CA TRP A 227 -4.25 23.04 -22.34
C TRP A 227 -3.93 24.53 -22.47
N LYS A 228 -4.40 25.36 -21.52
CA LYS A 228 -4.12 26.80 -21.50
C LYS A 228 -2.63 27.11 -21.38
N ASN A 229 -1.92 26.37 -20.54
CA ASN A 229 -0.48 26.55 -20.33
C ASN A 229 0.39 26.17 -21.55
N ARG A 230 -0.19 25.50 -22.55
CA ARG A 230 0.50 25.06 -23.78
C ARG A 230 0.24 25.96 -24.99
N GLN A 231 -0.66 26.95 -24.87
CA GLN A 231 -0.91 27.97 -25.89
C GLN A 231 0.06 29.14 -25.73
#